data_AF-A0A857EYM7-F1
#
_entry.id   AF-A0A857EYM7-F1
#
_cell.length_a   1.000
_cell.length_b   1.000
_cell.length_c   1.000
_cell.angle_alpha   90.00
_cell.angle_beta   90.00
_cell.angle_gamma   90.00
#
_symmetry.space_group_name_H-M   'P 1'
#
loop_
_entity.id
_entity.type
_entity.pdbx_description
1 polymer ?
#
loop_
_entity_poly.entity_id
_entity_poly.type
_entity_poly.pdbx_seq_one_letter_code
_entity_poly.pdbx_strand_id
1 'polypeptide(L)'
;MNWMEVLISAGIAAILGVITTGLRNRNKLGKIGAILWVIIPIIAGNIIYYQYINPNGLRGNDRAQIEQSLESFPVFQTLKQQEPTLYTQLIDNFLKSKKEGHSEQQRIDEMKQSIAELTVQRIRHAPDKNVIDYMNVILDELRYYQTNNRSEHLCFKALFPQVNGGVNATKVLPKELLMRDLDSINSLFTSSTGGLIKPENQEYENKLNAIVGKLQQQYGHDLQMFVNPAAPEVDREKICDMAIDMYSQILKLSPNDAGAILRSMLGGE
;
A
#
# COMPACT_ATOMS: atom_id res chain seq x y z
N MET A 1 -9.16 -6.77 24.83
CA MET A 1 -10.28 -7.45 25.49
C MET A 1 -10.81 -6.53 26.57
N ASN A 2 -12.02 -5.99 26.43
CA ASN A 2 -12.54 -5.00 27.37
C ASN A 2 -13.06 -5.74 28.62
N TRP A 3 -12.30 -5.72 29.71
CA TRP A 3 -12.59 -6.49 30.93
C TRP A 3 -13.97 -6.19 31.53
N MET A 4 -14.51 -4.99 31.27
CA MET A 4 -15.83 -4.58 31.71
C MET A 4 -16.97 -5.38 31.02
N GLU A 5 -16.82 -5.74 29.75
CA GLU A 5 -17.80 -6.56 29.02
C GLU A 5 -17.78 -8.02 29.48
N VAL A 6 -16.59 -8.54 29.81
CA VAL A 6 -16.42 -9.88 30.38
C VAL A 6 -17.08 -9.98 31.76
N LEU A 7 -16.96 -8.93 32.59
CA LEU A 7 -17.60 -8.90 33.92
C LEU A 7 -19.13 -8.80 33.83
N ILE A 8 -19.66 -8.01 32.89
CA ILE A 8 -21.11 -7.88 32.69
C ILE A 8 -21.72 -9.19 32.17
N SER A 9 -21.07 -9.82 31.18
CA SER A 9 -21.54 -11.11 30.63
C SER A 9 -21.43 -12.25 31.65
N ALA A 10 -20.37 -12.27 32.46
CA ALA A 10 -20.25 -13.21 33.57
C ALA A 10 -21.32 -13.01 34.64
N GLY A 11 -21.66 -11.75 34.97
CA GLY A 11 -22.74 -11.42 35.91
C GLY A 11 -24.12 -11.87 35.42
N ILE A 12 -24.44 -11.64 34.14
CA ILE A 12 -25.70 -12.08 33.53
C ILE A 12 -25.77 -13.62 33.50
N ALA A 13 -24.68 -14.30 33.15
CA ALA A 13 -24.62 -15.76 33.15
C ALA A 13 -24.81 -16.36 34.55
N ALA A 14 -24.25 -15.73 35.60
CA ALA A 14 -24.44 -16.16 36.98
C ALA A 14 -25.91 -16.04 37.42
N ILE A 15 -26.56 -14.91 37.13
CA ILE A 15 -27.98 -14.68 37.46
C ILE A 15 -28.88 -15.67 36.72
N LEU A 16 -28.66 -15.85 35.41
CA LEU A 16 -29.41 -16.82 34.60
C LEU A 16 -29.18 -18.24 35.11
N GLY A 17 -27.96 -18.60 35.52
CA GLY A 17 -27.64 -19.90 36.11
C GLY A 17 -28.41 -20.18 37.42
N VAL A 18 -28.54 -19.18 38.30
CA VAL A 18 -29.31 -19.28 39.55
C VAL A 18 -30.81 -19.48 39.26
N ILE A 19 -31.37 -18.69 38.34
CA ILE A 19 -32.78 -18.78 37.94
C ILE A 19 -33.08 -20.14 37.31
N THR A 20 -32.18 -20.64 36.45
CA THR A 20 -32.31 -21.92 35.76
C THR A 20 -32.24 -23.10 36.74
N THR A 21 -31.38 -23.02 37.76
CA THR A 21 -31.30 -24.01 38.83
C THR A 21 -32.59 -24.06 39.66
N GLY A 22 -33.16 -22.89 39.98
CA GLY A 22 -34.46 -22.80 40.66
C GLY A 22 -35.63 -23.36 39.84
N LEU A 23 -35.64 -23.11 38.53
CA LEU A 23 -36.67 -23.63 37.61
C LEU A 23 -36.56 -25.15 37.37
N ARG A 24 -35.32 -25.67 37.32
CA ARG A 24 -35.06 -27.12 37.20
C ARG A 24 -35.50 -27.88 38.45
N ASN A 25 -35.26 -27.32 39.64
CA ASN A 25 -35.71 -27.92 40.91
C ASN A 25 -37.24 -27.99 41.02
N ARG A 26 -37.98 -27.23 40.21
CA ARG A 26 -39.44 -27.28 40.10
C ARG A 26 -39.95 -28.18 38.96
N ASN A 27 -39.09 -29.00 38.35
CA ASN A 27 -39.40 -29.89 37.22
C ASN A 27 -39.97 -29.18 35.97
N LYS A 28 -39.81 -27.86 35.85
CA LYS A 28 -40.38 -27.08 34.74
C LYS A 28 -39.50 -27.03 33.49
N LEU A 29 -38.27 -27.55 33.55
CA LEU A 29 -37.29 -27.46 32.47
C LEU A 29 -36.41 -28.72 32.42
N GLY A 30 -36.37 -29.37 31.25
CA GLY A 30 -35.44 -30.48 30.97
C GLY A 30 -33.99 -30.00 30.79
N LYS A 31 -33.02 -30.92 30.89
CA LYS A 31 -31.57 -30.60 30.84
C LYS A 31 -31.16 -29.80 29.60
N ILE A 32 -31.68 -30.15 28.42
CA ILE A 32 -31.38 -29.46 27.15
C ILE A 32 -32.07 -28.09 27.10
N GLY A 33 -33.31 -27.99 27.59
CA GLY A 33 -34.05 -26.73 27.67
C GLY A 33 -33.38 -25.70 28.57
N ALA A 34 -32.79 -26.14 29.68
CA ALA A 34 -32.02 -25.29 30.59
C ALA A 34 -30.76 -24.68 29.95
N ILE A 35 -30.04 -25.46 29.12
CA ILE A 35 -28.84 -24.99 28.42
C ILE A 35 -29.20 -23.95 27.35
N LEU A 36 -30.23 -24.23 26.54
CA LEU A 36 -30.69 -23.32 25.50
C LEU A 36 -31.23 -22.00 26.09
N TRP A 37 -31.89 -22.04 27.24
CA TRP A 37 -32.45 -20.86 27.91
C TRP A 37 -31.37 -19.87 28.39
N VAL A 38 -30.15 -20.34 28.66
CA VAL A 38 -29.02 -19.48 29.04
C VAL A 38 -28.26 -18.98 27.81
N ILE A 39 -28.03 -19.86 26.82
CA ILE A 39 -27.22 -19.54 25.65
C ILE A 39 -27.95 -18.55 24.72
N ILE A 40 -29.25 -18.74 24.47
CA ILE A 40 -30.00 -17.93 23.51
C ILE A 40 -30.03 -16.44 23.89
N PRO A 41 -30.31 -16.03 25.14
CA PRO A 41 -30.28 -14.62 25.54
C PRO A 41 -28.89 -14.00 25.45
N ILE A 42 -27.82 -14.76 25.70
CA ILE A 42 -26.44 -14.29 25.58
C ILE A 42 -26.10 -14.01 24.11
N ILE A 43 -26.45 -14.93 23.21
CA ILE A 43 -26.24 -14.75 21.76
C ILE A 43 -27.08 -13.58 21.25
N ALA A 44 -28.38 -13.54 21.56
CA ALA A 44 -29.28 -12.47 21.13
C ALA A 44 -28.87 -11.10 21.69
N GLY A 45 -28.47 -11.04 22.96
CA GLY A 45 -27.98 -9.82 23.60
C GLY A 45 -26.70 -9.29 22.95
N ASN A 46 -25.75 -10.17 22.63
CA ASN A 46 -24.54 -9.78 21.89
C ASN A 46 -24.85 -9.28 20.48
N ILE A 47 -25.76 -9.93 19.76
CA ILE A 47 -26.20 -9.47 18.43
C ILE A 47 -26.82 -8.08 18.54
N ILE A 48 -27.79 -7.88 19.44
CA ILE A 48 -28.45 -6.58 19.62
C ILE A 48 -27.45 -5.50 20.05
N TYR A 49 -26.54 -5.83 20.96
CA TYR A 49 -25.51 -4.90 21.44
C TYR A 49 -24.60 -4.43 20.30
N TYR A 50 -24.02 -5.34 19.51
CA TYR A 50 -23.16 -4.97 18.39
C TYR A 50 -23.92 -4.45 17.17
N GLN A 51 -25.23 -4.64 17.06
CA GLN A 51 -26.00 -4.16 15.91
C GLN A 51 -26.65 -2.79 16.16
N TYR A 52 -26.99 -2.46 17.42
CA TYR A 52 -27.73 -1.24 17.76
C TYR A 52 -27.04 -0.32 18.79
N ILE A 53 -26.21 -0.86 19.70
CA ILE A 53 -25.64 -0.07 20.81
C ILE A 53 -24.18 0.31 20.52
N ASN A 54 -23.37 -0.65 20.06
CA ASN A 54 -21.96 -0.44 19.73
C ASN A 54 -21.61 -1.01 18.34
N PRO A 55 -22.20 -0.46 17.26
CA PRO A 55 -21.96 -0.91 15.89
C PRO A 55 -20.50 -0.81 15.44
N ASN A 56 -19.67 -0.06 16.18
CA ASN A 56 -18.26 0.16 15.88
C ASN A 56 -17.30 -0.55 16.85
N GLY A 57 -17.78 -1.26 17.89
CA GLY A 57 -16.91 -1.89 18.89
C GLY A 57 -15.98 -2.96 18.32
N LEU A 58 -16.47 -3.75 17.35
CA LEU A 58 -15.64 -4.69 16.61
C LEU A 58 -14.72 -3.98 15.60
N ARG A 59 -15.18 -2.86 15.01
CA ARG A 59 -14.42 -2.05 14.04
C ARG A 59 -13.25 -1.31 14.69
N GLY A 60 -13.38 -0.87 15.94
CA GLY A 60 -12.33 -0.15 16.67
C GLY A 60 -11.09 -1.00 16.93
N ASN A 61 -11.26 -2.30 17.20
CA ASN A 61 -10.13 -3.22 17.35
C ASN A 61 -9.41 -3.47 16.01
N ASP A 62 -10.16 -3.65 14.93
CA ASP A 62 -9.59 -3.86 13.59
C ASP A 62 -8.81 -2.62 13.12
N ARG A 63 -9.36 -1.42 13.33
CA ARG A 63 -8.69 -0.15 12.99
C ARG A 63 -7.38 0.00 13.75
N ALA A 64 -7.41 -0.14 15.07
CA ALA A 64 -6.23 0.03 15.91
C ALA A 64 -5.11 -0.96 15.57
N GLN A 65 -5.46 -2.21 15.20
CA GLN A 65 -4.48 -3.20 14.74
C GLN A 65 -3.83 -2.81 13.41
N ILE A 66 -4.62 -2.31 12.46
CA ILE A 66 -4.09 -1.83 11.17
C ILE A 66 -3.17 -0.62 11.40
N GLU A 67 -3.63 0.37 12.15
CA GLU A 67 -2.83 1.55 12.51
C GLU A 67 -1.50 1.14 13.16
N GLN A 68 -1.53 0.24 14.15
CA GLN A 68 -0.32 -0.27 14.81
C GLN A 68 0.62 -0.99 13.82
N SER A 69 0.08 -1.77 12.89
CA SER A 69 0.87 -2.48 11.89
C SER A 69 1.50 -1.53 10.87
N LEU A 70 0.73 -0.55 10.37
CA LEU A 70 1.23 0.42 9.39
C LEU A 70 2.27 1.35 10.02
N GLU A 71 2.02 1.83 11.24
CA GLU A 71 2.93 2.71 11.97
C GLU A 71 4.24 2.02 12.38
N SER A 72 4.37 0.70 12.18
CA SER A 72 5.67 0.03 12.28
C SER A 72 6.66 0.45 11.19
N PHE A 73 6.18 1.04 10.09
CA PHE A 73 7.02 1.62 9.04
C PHE A 73 7.02 3.15 9.11
N PRO A 74 8.20 3.81 9.06
CA PRO A 74 8.31 5.27 9.19
C PRO A 74 7.46 6.08 8.20
N VAL A 75 7.30 5.59 6.97
CA VAL A 75 6.51 6.27 5.93
C VAL A 75 5.07 6.53 6.37
N PHE A 76 4.43 5.60 7.10
CA PHE A 76 3.06 5.79 7.58
C PHE A 76 2.97 6.74 8.76
N GLN A 77 4.02 6.82 9.59
CA GLN A 77 4.11 7.85 10.63
C GLN A 77 4.22 9.25 10.00
N THR A 78 5.03 9.40 8.96
CA THR A 78 5.14 10.64 8.19
C THR A 78 3.82 11.00 7.51
N LEU A 79 3.14 10.03 6.89
CA LEU A 79 1.80 10.25 6.30
C LEU A 79 0.80 10.74 7.34
N LYS A 80 0.75 10.12 8.53
CA LYS A 80 -0.13 10.55 9.60
C LYS A 80 0.11 11.99 10.05
N GLN A 81 1.36 12.44 10.03
CA GLN A 81 1.73 13.80 10.44
C GLN A 81 1.50 14.84 9.34
N GLN A 82 1.91 14.54 8.11
CA GLN A 82 1.90 15.49 7.00
C GLN A 82 0.58 15.48 6.22
N GLU A 83 -0.07 14.32 6.12
CA GLU A 83 -1.26 14.06 5.29
C GLU A 83 -2.34 13.29 6.10
N PRO A 84 -2.82 13.82 7.25
CA PRO A 84 -3.71 13.09 8.15
C PRO A 84 -5.03 12.65 7.50
N THR A 85 -5.52 13.44 6.54
CA THR A 85 -6.72 13.10 5.75
C THR A 85 -6.49 11.87 4.89
N LEU A 86 -5.38 11.84 4.13
CA LEU A 86 -5.02 10.69 3.30
C LEU A 86 -4.77 9.46 4.18
N TYR A 87 -4.03 9.60 5.29
CA TYR A 87 -3.77 8.51 6.22
C TYR A 87 -5.07 7.85 6.72
N THR A 88 -6.05 8.68 7.11
CA THR A 88 -7.37 8.21 7.55
C THR A 88 -8.11 7.49 6.41
N GLN A 89 -8.09 8.06 5.21
CA GLN A 89 -8.72 7.47 4.02
C GLN A 89 -8.11 6.12 3.64
N LEU A 90 -6.78 5.96 3.72
CA LEU A 90 -6.11 4.68 3.45
C LEU A 90 -6.64 3.57 4.37
N ILE A 91 -6.75 3.85 5.66
CA ILE A 91 -7.23 2.88 6.66
C ILE A 91 -8.72 2.58 6.45
N ASP A 92 -9.53 3.61 6.19
CA ASP A 92 -10.97 3.44 5.96
C ASP A 92 -11.24 2.62 4.70
N ASN A 93 -10.51 2.89 3.61
CA ASN A 93 -10.59 2.12 2.38
C ASN A 93 -10.12 0.68 2.60
N PHE A 94 -9.01 0.46 3.30
CA PHE A 94 -8.53 -0.89 3.62
C PHE A 94 -9.58 -1.69 4.42
N LEU A 95 -10.20 -1.08 5.43
CA LEU A 95 -11.26 -1.69 6.23
C LEU A 95 -12.52 -1.97 5.41
N LYS A 96 -12.90 -1.05 4.52
CA LYS A 96 -14.02 -1.21 3.61
C LYS A 96 -13.78 -2.38 2.66
N SER A 97 -12.63 -2.42 1.98
CA SER A 97 -12.25 -3.50 1.07
C SER A 97 -12.14 -4.85 1.78
N LYS A 98 -11.74 -4.87 3.07
CA LYS A 98 -11.77 -6.09 3.91
C LYS A 98 -13.21 -6.57 4.11
N LYS A 99 -14.15 -5.66 4.40
CA LYS A 99 -15.57 -5.98 4.58
C LYS A 99 -16.23 -6.44 3.28
N GLU A 100 -15.82 -5.88 2.14
CA GLU A 100 -16.30 -6.24 0.81
C GLU A 100 -15.72 -7.58 0.30
N GLY A 101 -14.81 -8.20 1.05
CA GLY A 101 -14.27 -9.52 0.74
C GLY A 101 -13.13 -9.49 -0.29
N HIS A 102 -12.52 -8.32 -0.54
CA HIS A 102 -11.33 -8.25 -1.40
C HIS A 102 -10.22 -9.15 -0.83
N SER A 103 -9.35 -9.65 -1.69
CA SER A 103 -8.15 -10.36 -1.24
C SER A 103 -7.18 -9.41 -0.52
N GLU A 104 -6.26 -9.95 0.27
CA GLU A 104 -5.19 -9.15 0.89
C GLU A 104 -4.36 -8.40 -0.14
N GLN A 105 -4.07 -9.03 -1.28
CA GLN A 105 -3.32 -8.40 -2.36
C GLN A 105 -4.03 -7.20 -2.95
N GLN A 106 -5.32 -7.33 -3.26
CA GLN A 106 -6.11 -6.22 -3.80
C GLN A 106 -6.12 -5.02 -2.86
N ARG A 107 -6.26 -5.24 -1.55
CA ARG A 107 -6.19 -4.16 -0.56
C ARG A 107 -4.84 -3.47 -0.51
N ILE A 108 -3.76 -4.25 -0.60
CA ILE A 108 -2.39 -3.71 -0.62
C ILE A 108 -2.18 -2.89 -1.89
N ASP A 109 -2.65 -3.37 -3.05
CA ASP A 109 -2.52 -2.67 -4.32
C ASP A 109 -3.31 -1.36 -4.35
N GLU A 110 -4.54 -1.35 -3.81
CA GLU A 110 -5.33 -0.14 -3.61
C GLU A 110 -4.59 0.89 -2.74
N MET A 111 -3.99 0.45 -1.62
CA MET A 111 -3.22 1.33 -0.74
C MET A 111 -1.95 1.86 -1.43
N LYS A 112 -1.23 1.01 -2.16
CA LYS A 112 -0.04 1.39 -2.93
C LYS A 112 -0.37 2.43 -3.99
N GLN A 113 -1.51 2.29 -4.66
CA GLN A 113 -1.95 3.25 -5.69
C GLN A 113 -2.10 4.66 -5.09
N SER A 114 -2.79 4.79 -3.96
CA SER A 114 -2.93 6.09 -3.28
C SER A 114 -1.60 6.67 -2.79
N ILE A 115 -0.66 5.82 -2.36
CA ILE A 115 0.70 6.27 -1.99
C ILE A 115 1.47 6.72 -3.23
N ALA A 116 1.36 6.01 -4.35
CA ALA A 116 2.02 6.36 -5.60
C ALA A 116 1.56 7.72 -6.14
N GLU A 117 0.26 8.03 -6.03
CA GLU A 117 -0.30 9.33 -6.38
C GLU A 117 0.32 10.46 -5.55
N LEU A 118 0.47 10.27 -4.24
CA LEU A 118 1.18 11.22 -3.38
C LEU A 118 2.66 11.31 -3.75
N THR A 119 3.33 10.19 -4.04
CA THR A 119 4.74 10.15 -4.45
C THR A 119 4.98 10.99 -5.69
N VAL A 120 4.14 10.86 -6.73
CA VAL A 120 4.20 11.72 -7.93
C VAL A 120 4.13 13.20 -7.55
N GLN A 121 3.21 13.58 -6.68
CA GLN A 121 3.11 14.97 -6.22
C GLN A 121 4.38 15.41 -5.47
N ARG A 122 4.89 14.60 -4.55
CA ARG A 122 6.06 14.93 -3.72
C ARG A 122 7.36 15.01 -4.50
N ILE A 123 7.51 14.27 -5.59
CA ILE A 123 8.70 14.32 -6.45
C ILE A 123 9.01 15.77 -6.87
N ARG A 124 8.00 16.57 -7.23
CA ARG A 124 8.20 17.97 -7.68
C ARG A 124 8.69 18.93 -6.59
N HIS A 125 8.54 18.56 -5.33
CA HIS A 125 8.92 19.37 -4.18
C HIS A 125 10.20 18.87 -3.51
N ALA A 126 10.65 17.66 -3.86
CA ALA A 126 11.79 17.02 -3.22
C ALA A 126 13.14 17.47 -3.83
N PRO A 127 14.17 17.71 -3.00
CA PRO A 127 15.53 17.99 -3.47
C PRO A 127 16.07 16.89 -4.39
N ASP A 128 17.03 17.25 -5.26
CA ASP A 128 17.65 16.34 -6.23
C ASP A 128 18.09 15.01 -5.61
N LYS A 129 18.77 15.10 -4.46
CA LYS A 129 19.29 13.94 -3.75
C LYS A 129 18.17 12.95 -3.42
N ASN A 130 17.04 13.41 -2.89
CA ASN A 130 15.94 12.54 -2.46
C ASN A 130 15.22 11.89 -3.65
N VAL A 131 15.05 12.62 -4.76
CA VAL A 131 14.48 12.08 -6.00
C VAL A 131 15.42 11.03 -6.60
N ILE A 132 16.73 11.29 -6.61
CA ILE A 132 17.76 10.37 -7.10
C ILE A 132 17.85 9.12 -6.22
N ASP A 133 17.86 9.26 -4.90
CA ASP A 133 17.91 8.13 -3.98
C ASP A 133 16.69 7.22 -4.14
N TYR A 134 15.49 7.80 -4.23
CA TYR A 134 14.26 7.07 -4.56
C TYR A 134 14.39 6.32 -5.89
N MET A 135 14.86 6.99 -6.94
CA MET A 135 14.99 6.37 -8.25
C MET A 135 16.08 5.31 -8.36
N ASN A 136 17.16 5.40 -7.57
CA ASN A 136 18.13 4.32 -7.43
C ASN A 136 17.49 3.06 -6.83
N VAL A 137 16.61 3.21 -5.84
CA VAL A 137 15.91 2.07 -5.24
C VAL A 137 14.94 1.44 -6.24
N ILE A 138 14.14 2.25 -6.94
CA ILE A 138 13.25 1.76 -8.01
C ILE A 138 14.04 1.03 -9.10
N LEU A 139 15.19 1.57 -9.52
CA LEU A 139 16.04 0.91 -10.51
C LEU A 139 16.59 -0.44 -10.02
N ASP A 140 16.95 -0.54 -8.75
CA ASP A 140 17.38 -1.80 -8.14
C ASP A 140 16.22 -2.81 -8.07
N GLU A 141 14.99 -2.39 -7.79
CA GLU A 141 13.80 -3.25 -7.87
C GLU A 141 13.55 -3.75 -9.29
N LEU A 142 13.58 -2.86 -10.29
CA LEU A 142 13.39 -3.25 -11.69
C LEU A 142 14.45 -4.26 -12.14
N ARG A 143 15.71 -4.04 -11.79
CA ARG A 143 16.80 -4.99 -12.05
C ARG A 143 16.57 -6.31 -11.33
N TYR A 144 16.11 -6.26 -10.08
CA TYR A 144 15.79 -7.47 -9.32
C TYR A 144 14.67 -8.26 -10.01
N TYR A 145 13.57 -7.62 -10.40
CA TYR A 145 12.46 -8.28 -11.11
C TYR A 145 12.84 -8.79 -12.50
N GLN A 146 13.73 -8.08 -13.20
CA GLN A 146 14.19 -8.49 -14.53
C GLN A 146 15.14 -9.69 -14.45
N THR A 147 15.91 -9.79 -13.36
CA THR A 147 16.85 -10.90 -13.13
C THR A 147 16.15 -12.10 -12.48
N ASN A 148 15.23 -11.86 -11.56
CA ASN A 148 14.56 -12.86 -10.75
C ASN A 148 13.08 -12.89 -11.12
N ASN A 149 12.60 -14.03 -11.64
CA ASN A 149 11.23 -14.24 -12.12
C ASN A 149 10.90 -13.53 -13.44
N ARG A 150 11.87 -13.47 -14.35
CA ARG A 150 11.73 -12.91 -15.71
C ARG A 150 10.52 -13.50 -16.47
N SER A 151 10.28 -14.80 -16.33
CA SER A 151 9.13 -15.51 -16.94
C SER A 151 7.75 -15.05 -16.44
N GLU A 152 7.69 -14.42 -15.26
CA GLU A 152 6.44 -13.87 -14.71
C GLU A 152 6.23 -12.41 -15.13
N HIS A 153 7.18 -11.84 -15.88
CA HIS A 153 7.19 -10.45 -16.34
C HIS A 153 6.97 -9.44 -15.20
N LEU A 154 7.58 -9.70 -14.03
CA LEU A 154 7.39 -8.85 -12.85
C LEU A 154 7.88 -7.43 -13.06
N CYS A 155 9.00 -7.26 -13.79
CA CYS A 155 9.48 -5.92 -14.11
C CYS A 155 8.44 -5.16 -14.95
N PHE A 156 7.82 -5.81 -15.93
CA PHE A 156 6.78 -5.19 -16.76
C PHE A 156 5.56 -4.82 -15.91
N LYS A 157 5.14 -5.68 -14.99
CA LYS A 157 4.06 -5.40 -14.03
C LYS A 157 4.39 -4.24 -13.09
N ALA A 158 5.65 -4.07 -12.70
CA ALA A 158 6.09 -2.95 -11.88
C ALA A 158 6.05 -1.63 -12.65
N LEU A 159 6.45 -1.63 -13.92
CA LEU A 159 6.41 -0.44 -14.79
C LEU A 159 4.99 -0.07 -15.24
N PHE A 160 4.14 -1.07 -15.50
CA PHE A 160 2.81 -0.91 -16.09
C PHE A 160 1.73 -1.68 -15.30
N PRO A 161 1.53 -1.37 -14.00
CA PRO A 161 0.58 -2.10 -13.15
C PRO A 161 -0.87 -2.08 -13.67
N GLN A 162 -1.24 -1.06 -14.43
CA GLN A 162 -2.56 -0.90 -15.06
C GLN A 162 -2.85 -1.91 -16.18
N VAL A 163 -1.82 -2.53 -16.76
CA VAL A 163 -1.98 -3.45 -17.91
C VAL A 163 -2.31 -4.87 -17.43
N ASN A 164 -1.50 -5.40 -16.49
CA ASN A 164 -1.58 -6.80 -16.06
C ASN A 164 -1.65 -6.98 -14.53
N GLY A 165 -1.95 -5.92 -13.79
CA GLY A 165 -1.85 -5.89 -12.33
C GLY A 165 -0.42 -5.67 -11.86
N GLY A 166 -0.31 -5.13 -10.64
CA GLY A 166 0.98 -4.82 -10.02
C GLY A 166 1.72 -6.04 -9.45
N VAL A 167 2.88 -5.77 -8.85
CA VAL A 167 3.71 -6.78 -8.18
C VAL A 167 3.43 -6.80 -6.67
N ASN A 168 3.27 -8.00 -6.11
CA ASN A 168 3.36 -8.19 -4.67
C ASN A 168 4.83 -8.13 -4.20
N ALA A 169 5.32 -6.91 -4.02
CA ALA A 169 6.68 -6.65 -3.55
C ALA A 169 7.01 -7.37 -2.22
N THR A 170 6.05 -7.53 -1.30
CA THR A 170 6.31 -8.17 0.01
C THR A 170 6.56 -9.68 -0.07
N LYS A 171 6.15 -10.31 -1.18
CA LYS A 171 6.41 -11.74 -1.44
C LYS A 171 7.62 -11.98 -2.33
N VAL A 172 7.97 -11.00 -3.16
CA VAL A 172 8.96 -11.17 -4.25
C VAL A 172 10.31 -10.53 -3.90
N LEU A 173 10.30 -9.32 -3.33
CA LEU A 173 11.52 -8.60 -3.05
C LEU A 173 12.23 -9.16 -1.81
N PRO A 174 13.58 -9.13 -1.78
CA PRO A 174 14.32 -9.34 -0.56
C PRO A 174 13.92 -8.30 0.49
N LYS A 175 13.89 -8.70 1.76
CA LYS A 175 13.44 -7.84 2.86
C LYS A 175 14.23 -6.53 2.91
N GLU A 176 15.54 -6.60 2.67
CA GLU A 176 16.44 -5.45 2.69
C GLU A 176 16.10 -4.43 1.59
N LEU A 177 15.73 -4.91 0.40
CA LEU A 177 15.36 -4.04 -0.72
C LEU A 177 13.99 -3.41 -0.49
N LEU A 178 13.02 -4.19 0.01
CA LEU A 178 11.71 -3.67 0.40
C LEU A 178 11.81 -2.60 1.51
N MET A 179 12.68 -2.80 2.50
CA MET A 179 12.88 -1.80 3.56
C MET A 179 13.50 -0.51 3.00
N ARG A 180 14.48 -0.62 2.11
CA ARG A 180 15.06 0.54 1.43
C ARG A 180 14.04 1.30 0.59
N ASP A 181 13.11 0.62 -0.07
CA ASP A 181 12.03 1.26 -0.83
C ASP A 181 11.17 2.13 0.09
N LEU A 182 10.65 1.54 1.17
CA LEU A 182 9.85 2.26 2.17
C LEU A 182 10.62 3.43 2.81
N ASP A 183 11.90 3.24 3.11
CA ASP A 183 12.74 4.30 3.67
C ASP A 183 12.99 5.43 2.66
N SER A 184 13.15 5.10 1.37
CA SER A 184 13.35 6.09 0.31
C SER A 184 12.09 6.93 0.08
N ILE A 185 10.90 6.31 0.12
CA ILE A 185 9.61 7.01 0.05
C ILE A 185 9.44 7.92 1.28
N ASN A 186 9.77 7.42 2.48
CA ASN A 186 9.72 8.24 3.69
C ASN A 186 10.68 9.45 3.61
N SER A 187 11.90 9.23 3.12
CA SER A 187 12.88 10.30 2.91
C SER A 187 12.39 11.33 1.90
N LEU A 188 11.78 10.87 0.80
CA LEU A 188 11.14 11.73 -0.18
C LEU A 188 10.07 12.60 0.48
N PHE A 189 9.12 11.99 1.20
CA PHE A 189 8.01 12.69 1.85
C PHE A 189 8.50 13.72 2.86
N THR A 190 9.38 13.32 3.77
CA THR A 190 9.96 14.22 4.78
C THR A 190 10.73 15.41 4.19
N SER A 191 11.33 15.25 3.01
CA SER A 191 12.08 16.31 2.32
C SER A 191 11.25 17.22 1.40
N SER A 192 9.96 16.92 1.22
CA SER A 192 9.11 17.48 0.15
C SER A 192 7.99 18.41 0.65
N THR A 193 8.17 19.02 1.82
CA THR A 193 7.20 19.96 2.42
C THR A 193 7.38 21.40 1.94
N GLY A 194 8.40 21.67 1.13
CA GLY A 194 8.71 23.00 0.58
C GLY A 194 7.90 23.35 -0.67
N GLY A 195 8.25 24.49 -1.29
CA GLY A 195 7.69 24.89 -2.58
C GLY A 195 8.17 23.99 -3.74
N LEU A 196 7.53 24.15 -4.91
CA LEU A 196 7.93 23.47 -6.14
C LEU A 196 9.38 23.79 -6.50
N ILE A 197 10.18 22.74 -6.79
CA ILE A 197 11.56 22.90 -7.24
C ILE A 197 11.57 22.92 -8.77
N LYS A 198 11.87 24.09 -9.32
CA LYS A 198 12.03 24.26 -10.77
C LYS A 198 13.49 24.00 -11.16
N PRO A 199 13.74 23.36 -12.31
CA PRO A 199 15.07 23.31 -12.89
C PRO A 199 15.65 24.72 -13.05
N GLU A 200 16.95 24.86 -12.80
CA GLU A 200 17.66 26.14 -12.90
C GLU A 200 17.72 26.66 -14.34
N ASN A 201 17.79 25.74 -15.29
CA ASN A 201 17.80 26.01 -16.73
C ASN A 201 17.17 24.83 -17.48
N GLN A 202 17.02 24.96 -18.80
CA GLN A 202 16.44 23.94 -19.68
C GLN A 202 17.46 22.94 -20.25
N GLU A 203 18.73 23.00 -19.82
CA GLU A 203 19.80 22.15 -20.38
C GLU A 203 19.55 20.65 -20.15
N TYR A 204 18.84 20.32 -19.07
CA TYR A 204 18.43 18.95 -18.76
C TYR A 204 17.57 18.32 -19.87
N GLU A 205 16.80 19.10 -20.63
CA GLU A 205 16.04 18.59 -21.79
C GLU A 205 16.97 18.14 -22.91
N ASN A 206 18.03 18.90 -23.19
CA ASN A 206 19.03 18.51 -24.19
C ASN A 206 19.74 17.21 -23.79
N LYS A 207 20.01 17.03 -22.48
CA LYS A 207 20.60 15.80 -21.94
C LYS A 207 19.63 14.63 -22.03
N LEU A 208 18.35 14.84 -21.72
CA LEU A 208 17.31 13.83 -21.90
C LEU A 208 17.18 13.42 -23.38
N ASN A 209 17.13 14.38 -24.29
CA ASN A 209 17.09 14.14 -25.74
C ASN A 209 18.31 13.35 -26.22
N ALA A 210 19.50 13.63 -25.67
CA ALA A 210 20.71 12.85 -25.98
C ALA A 210 20.62 11.41 -25.48
N ILE A 211 20.03 11.17 -24.30
CA ILE A 211 19.77 9.80 -23.78
C ILE A 211 18.77 9.07 -24.67
N VAL A 212 17.65 9.71 -25.02
CA VAL A 212 16.65 9.14 -25.93
C VAL A 212 17.27 8.84 -27.30
N GLY A 213 18.14 9.71 -27.81
CA GLY A 213 18.88 9.49 -29.05
C GLY A 213 19.78 8.24 -29.00
N LYS A 214 20.47 8.00 -27.87
CA LYS A 214 21.26 6.76 -27.66
C LYS A 214 20.37 5.53 -27.61
N LEU A 215 19.25 5.60 -26.89
CA LEU A 215 18.28 4.51 -26.84
C LEU A 215 17.70 4.22 -28.23
N GLN A 216 17.43 5.25 -29.03
CA GLN A 216 16.92 5.12 -30.39
C GLN A 216 17.94 4.43 -31.32
N GLN A 217 19.23 4.69 -31.13
CA GLN A 217 20.30 4.00 -31.85
C GLN A 217 20.42 2.52 -31.44
N GLN A 218 20.22 2.21 -30.16
CA GLN A 218 20.35 0.85 -29.61
C GLN A 218 19.13 -0.03 -29.87
N TYR A 219 17.93 0.52 -29.70
CA TYR A 219 16.66 -0.22 -29.72
C TYR A 219 15.78 0.09 -30.94
N GLY A 220 16.10 1.11 -31.74
CA GLY A 220 15.38 1.37 -32.98
C GLY A 220 13.87 1.57 -32.75
N HIS A 221 13.06 0.83 -33.51
CA HIS A 221 11.61 0.92 -33.48
C HIS A 221 10.99 0.39 -32.17
N ASP A 222 11.72 -0.43 -31.41
CA ASP A 222 11.19 -1.03 -30.18
C ASP A 222 10.81 0.01 -29.12
N LEU A 223 11.40 1.21 -29.14
CA LEU A 223 11.00 2.31 -28.25
C LEU A 223 9.51 2.68 -28.36
N GLN A 224 8.85 2.37 -29.49
CA GLN A 224 7.41 2.60 -29.64
C GLN A 224 6.57 1.75 -28.67
N MET A 225 7.12 0.67 -28.09
CA MET A 225 6.44 -0.13 -27.08
C MET A 225 6.07 0.68 -25.82
N PHE A 226 6.81 1.76 -25.51
CA PHE A 226 6.45 2.67 -24.40
C PHE A 226 5.19 3.48 -24.66
N VAL A 227 4.83 3.69 -25.93
CA VAL A 227 3.64 4.47 -26.31
C VAL A 227 2.36 3.67 -26.05
N ASN A 228 2.36 2.38 -26.37
CA ASN A 228 1.25 1.48 -26.12
C ASN A 228 1.72 0.15 -25.50
N PRO A 229 2.03 0.14 -24.18
CA PRO A 229 2.53 -1.06 -23.50
C PRO A 229 1.49 -2.18 -23.40
N ALA A 230 0.21 -1.90 -23.66
CA ALA A 230 -0.87 -2.88 -23.64
C ALA A 230 -1.04 -3.65 -24.97
N ALA A 231 -0.30 -3.28 -26.02
CA ALA A 231 -0.43 -3.92 -27.32
C ALA A 231 0.03 -5.40 -27.28
N PRO A 232 -0.64 -6.33 -28.00
CA PRO A 232 -0.32 -7.76 -27.96
C PRO A 232 1.12 -8.11 -28.38
N GLU A 233 1.71 -7.30 -29.25
CA GLU A 233 3.05 -7.47 -29.82
C GLU A 233 4.19 -6.97 -28.92
N VAL A 234 3.87 -6.36 -27.77
CA VAL A 234 4.88 -5.81 -26.86
C VAL A 234 5.75 -6.92 -26.28
N ASP A 235 7.06 -6.82 -26.53
CA ASP A 235 8.04 -7.61 -25.82
C ASP A 235 8.25 -7.04 -24.41
N ARG A 236 7.60 -7.70 -23.45
CA ARG A 236 7.57 -7.29 -22.03
C ARG A 236 8.93 -7.35 -21.36
N GLU A 237 9.84 -8.20 -21.82
CA GLU A 237 11.18 -8.27 -21.26
C GLU A 237 12.05 -7.15 -21.83
N LYS A 238 11.93 -6.90 -23.13
CA LYS A 238 12.71 -5.87 -23.82
C LYS A 238 12.33 -4.46 -23.38
N ILE A 239 11.04 -4.18 -23.16
CA ILE A 239 10.61 -2.88 -22.61
C ILE A 239 11.18 -2.63 -21.21
N CYS A 240 11.38 -3.69 -20.43
CA CYS A 240 12.07 -3.62 -19.16
C CYS A 240 13.56 -3.32 -19.30
N ASP A 241 14.26 -4.01 -20.20
CA ASP A 241 15.66 -3.74 -20.48
C ASP A 241 15.84 -2.27 -20.94
N MET A 242 14.96 -1.77 -21.81
CA MET A 242 14.96 -0.37 -22.25
C MET A 242 14.73 0.62 -21.11
N ALA A 243 13.78 0.35 -20.21
CA ALA A 243 13.49 1.22 -19.07
C ALA A 243 14.66 1.27 -18.08
N ILE A 244 15.26 0.11 -17.78
CA ILE A 244 16.45 0.00 -16.93
C ILE A 244 17.62 0.78 -17.54
N ASP A 245 17.87 0.65 -18.85
CA ASP A 245 18.94 1.38 -19.54
C ASP A 245 18.71 2.89 -19.54
N MET A 246 17.45 3.35 -19.74
CA MET A 246 17.10 4.76 -19.68
C MET A 246 17.37 5.35 -18.30
N TYR A 247 16.80 4.77 -17.24
CA TYR A 247 17.00 5.27 -15.88
C TYR A 247 18.46 5.15 -15.44
N SER A 248 19.17 4.09 -15.84
CA SER A 248 20.61 3.94 -15.59
C SER A 248 21.44 5.05 -16.25
N GLN A 249 21.03 5.55 -17.43
CA GLN A 249 21.71 6.67 -18.09
C GLN A 249 21.39 8.01 -17.41
N ILE A 250 20.14 8.22 -17.00
CA ILE A 250 19.72 9.43 -16.28
C ILE A 250 20.49 9.55 -14.95
N LEU A 251 20.57 8.47 -14.18
CA LEU A 251 21.23 8.45 -12.87
C LEU A 251 22.77 8.58 -12.94
N LYS A 252 23.36 8.51 -14.14
CA LYS A 252 24.80 8.80 -14.37
C LYS A 252 25.09 10.28 -14.58
N LEU A 253 24.08 11.12 -14.78
CA LEU A 253 24.26 12.56 -14.94
C LEU A 253 24.62 13.23 -13.61
N SER A 254 24.91 14.54 -13.66
CA SER A 254 25.09 15.32 -12.44
C SER A 254 23.79 15.30 -11.61
N PRO A 255 23.86 15.45 -10.27
CA PRO A 255 22.65 15.45 -9.45
C PRO A 255 21.60 16.49 -9.87
N ASN A 256 22.04 17.67 -10.30
CA ASN A 256 21.14 18.73 -10.77
C ASN A 256 20.38 18.29 -12.04
N ASP A 257 21.09 17.76 -13.03
CA ASP A 257 20.49 17.29 -14.29
C ASP A 257 19.57 16.08 -14.07
N ALA A 258 20.04 15.08 -13.31
CA ALA A 258 19.27 13.88 -13.03
C ALA A 258 17.99 14.22 -12.24
N GLY A 259 18.10 15.04 -11.19
CA GLY A 259 16.96 15.49 -10.41
C GLY A 259 15.94 16.26 -11.26
N ALA A 260 16.40 17.17 -12.12
CA ALA A 260 15.53 17.91 -13.03
C ALA A 260 14.78 17.00 -14.02
N ILE A 261 15.49 16.08 -14.68
CA ILE A 261 14.88 15.11 -15.61
C ILE A 261 13.86 14.24 -14.88
N LEU A 262 14.22 13.66 -13.74
CA LEU A 262 13.34 12.77 -12.99
C LEU A 262 12.08 13.49 -12.50
N ARG A 263 12.20 14.73 -12.04
CA ARG A 263 11.02 15.55 -11.69
C ARG A 263 10.14 15.85 -12.89
N SER A 264 10.73 16.16 -14.04
CA SER A 264 9.98 16.40 -15.28
C SER A 264 9.26 15.15 -15.78
N MET A 265 9.88 13.97 -15.70
CA MET A 265 9.30 12.72 -16.17
C MET A 265 8.24 12.14 -15.23
N LEU A 266 8.46 12.25 -13.91
CA LEU A 266 7.68 11.51 -12.92
C LEU A 266 6.73 12.41 -12.11
N GLY A 267 6.97 13.72 -12.09
CA GLY A 267 6.25 14.65 -11.22
C GLY A 267 4.83 15.02 -11.65
N GLY A 268 4.39 14.58 -12.83
CA GLY A 268 3.11 15.01 -13.42
C GLY A 268 3.07 16.51 -13.77
N GLU A 269 2.04 16.91 -14.53
CA GLU A 269 1.74 18.33 -14.82
C GLU A 269 1.11 19.06 -13.63
#